data_AF-A0A958LYD8-F1
#
_entry.id   AF-A0A958LYD8-F1
#
_cell.length_a   1.000
_cell.length_b   1.000
_cell.length_c   1.000
_cell.angle_alpha   90.00
_cell.angle_beta   90.00
_cell.angle_gamma   90.00
#
_symmetry.space_group_name_H-M   'P 1'
#
loop_
_entity.id
_entity.type
_entity.pdbx_description
1 polymer ?
#
loop_
_entity_poly.entity_id
_entity_poly.type
_entity_poly.pdbx_seq_one_letter_code
_entity_poly.pdbx_strand_id
1 'polypeptide(L)'
;MTKVVLLTKSFAKKNIKKFLDRDYEYWYLSDDFLTLLDIKNKSGNYHIRTLGKEFYTLAEELKNDLLELSQSINLENCENEYFWGTQLASRSVTSGPLFRILIYLHFAQDLISKMEGKILIISDSLILNSFLAKASTLMGVRVENHMTFCEKFHGPRVWLKLLLRSIYFSCSYIYRWLLLRRLRNKRLTSDLKEGIYLLRSWVTQGNIGDDSSYKDRNFTELLDHLEKSKESVWILPMFFNLKRTFRQEVKLMSESKVNFLFPEQYLGFFTFLKILIGHFKTIYLSGNEYYFSGSNISTILTHHHKQES
;
A
#
# COMPACT_ATOMS: atom_id res chain seq x y z
N MET A 1 -1.00 0.60 41.40
CA MET A 1 -0.40 -0.20 40.32
C MET A 1 -1.12 0.12 39.03
N THR A 2 -0.42 0.68 38.04
CA THR A 2 -1.01 1.07 36.76
C THR A 2 -1.52 -0.17 36.02
N LYS A 3 -2.74 -0.08 35.48
CA LYS A 3 -3.38 -1.13 34.69
C LYS A 3 -3.78 -0.58 33.34
N VAL A 4 -3.32 -1.22 32.27
CA VAL A 4 -3.63 -0.82 30.89
C VAL A 4 -4.53 -1.87 30.24
N VAL A 5 -5.70 -1.46 29.77
CA VAL A 5 -6.63 -2.28 29.01
C VAL A 5 -6.57 -1.86 27.55
N LEU A 6 -6.15 -2.76 26.68
CA LEU A 6 -6.07 -2.53 25.24
C LEU A 6 -7.26 -3.21 24.56
N LEU A 7 -8.08 -2.44 23.87
CA LEU A 7 -9.21 -2.95 23.11
C LEU A 7 -8.97 -2.71 21.62
N THR A 8 -9.29 -3.70 20.80
CA THR A 8 -9.44 -3.45 19.36
C THR A 8 -10.75 -2.69 19.11
N LYS A 9 -10.76 -1.82 18.10
CA LYS A 9 -11.96 -1.08 17.68
C LYS A 9 -13.18 -1.98 17.49
N SER A 10 -12.98 -3.13 16.83
CA SER A 10 -14.06 -4.08 16.56
C SER A 10 -14.60 -4.75 17.84
N PHE A 11 -13.73 -5.01 18.81
CA PHE A 11 -14.10 -5.55 20.11
C PHE A 11 -14.81 -4.51 20.96
N ALA A 12 -14.28 -3.29 21.04
CA ALA A 12 -14.87 -2.16 21.77
C ALA A 12 -16.30 -1.88 21.27
N LYS A 13 -16.51 -1.85 19.96
CA LYS A 13 -17.85 -1.66 19.34
C LYS A 13 -18.91 -2.62 19.88
N LYS A 14 -18.53 -3.85 20.23
CA LYS A 14 -19.43 -4.90 20.73
C LYS A 14 -19.48 -4.99 22.26
N ASN A 15 -18.39 -4.71 22.95
CA ASN A 15 -18.20 -5.06 24.36
C ASN A 15 -17.88 -3.88 25.28
N ILE A 16 -17.84 -2.63 24.81
CA ILE A 16 -17.42 -1.48 25.62
C ILE A 16 -18.15 -1.37 26.96
N LYS A 17 -19.44 -1.73 27.01
CA LYS A 17 -20.26 -1.71 28.24
C LYS A 17 -19.67 -2.52 29.40
N LYS A 18 -18.88 -3.56 29.11
CA LYS A 18 -18.23 -4.40 30.13
C LYS A 18 -17.04 -3.73 30.80
N PHE A 19 -16.53 -2.65 30.21
CA PHE A 19 -15.33 -1.93 30.64
C PHE A 19 -15.64 -0.50 31.07
N LEU A 20 -16.92 -0.17 31.27
CA LEU A 20 -17.35 1.13 31.79
C LEU A 20 -17.16 1.16 33.30
N ASP A 21 -16.06 1.76 33.72
CA ASP A 21 -15.71 2.05 35.11
C ASP A 21 -15.19 3.50 35.20
N ARG A 22 -15.58 4.23 36.25
CA ARG A 22 -15.25 5.64 36.45
C ARG A 22 -13.75 5.85 36.70
N ASP A 23 -13.05 4.80 37.11
CA ASP A 23 -11.62 4.83 37.38
C ASP A 23 -10.75 4.81 36.11
N TYR A 24 -11.36 4.54 34.94
CA TYR A 24 -10.62 4.46 33.68
C TYR A 24 -10.55 5.80 32.97
N GLU A 25 -9.35 6.12 32.47
CA GLU A 25 -9.21 7.12 31.42
C GLU A 25 -9.29 6.45 30.03
N TYR A 26 -10.22 6.93 29.20
CA TYR A 26 -10.54 6.32 27.91
C TYR A 26 -9.90 7.09 26.76
N TRP A 27 -9.06 6.42 25.98
CA TRP A 27 -8.39 6.97 24.81
C TRP A 27 -8.78 6.21 23.54
N TYR A 28 -9.11 6.95 22.48
CA TYR A 28 -9.43 6.41 21.16
C TYR A 28 -8.37 6.82 20.13
N LEU A 29 -7.55 5.84 19.74
CA LEU A 29 -6.42 5.96 18.81
C LEU A 29 -6.82 5.43 17.43
N SER A 30 -7.72 6.13 16.74
CA SER A 30 -8.13 5.84 15.36
C SER A 30 -8.75 7.08 14.70
N ASP A 31 -8.66 7.14 13.38
CA ASP A 31 -9.31 8.15 12.53
C ASP A 31 -10.78 7.82 12.20
N ASP A 32 -11.27 6.64 12.57
CA ASP A 32 -12.65 6.22 12.29
C ASP A 32 -13.64 6.88 13.24
N PHE A 33 -14.13 8.06 12.83
CA PHE A 33 -15.11 8.85 13.58
C PHE A 33 -16.48 8.17 13.70
N LEU A 34 -16.90 7.41 12.69
CA LEU A 34 -18.20 6.73 12.72
C LEU A 34 -18.24 5.66 13.80
N THR A 35 -17.15 4.89 13.94
CA THR A 35 -17.06 3.91 15.02
C THR A 35 -16.91 4.59 16.38
N LEU A 36 -16.22 5.72 16.48
CA LEU A 36 -16.17 6.51 17.71
C LEU A 36 -17.57 6.96 18.16
N LEU A 37 -18.40 7.46 17.25
CA LEU A 37 -19.78 7.86 17.55
C LEU A 37 -20.61 6.68 18.07
N ASP A 38 -20.52 5.50 17.44
CA ASP A 38 -21.23 4.30 17.92
C ASP A 38 -20.75 3.88 19.32
N ILE A 39 -19.43 3.94 19.59
CA ILE A 39 -18.89 3.65 20.91
C ILE A 39 -19.37 4.68 21.93
N LYS A 40 -19.35 5.99 21.61
CA LYS A 40 -19.84 7.08 22.48
C LYS A 40 -21.33 6.91 22.82
N ASN A 41 -22.16 6.60 21.83
CA ASN A 41 -23.58 6.34 22.03
C ASN A 41 -23.82 5.14 22.97
N LYS A 42 -22.95 4.13 22.94
CA LYS A 42 -23.02 2.96 23.81
C LYS A 42 -22.42 3.19 25.19
N SER A 43 -21.45 4.08 25.33
CA SER A 43 -20.81 4.42 26.59
C SER A 43 -21.65 5.38 27.43
N GLY A 44 -22.51 6.21 26.82
CA GLY A 44 -23.27 7.23 27.55
C GLY A 44 -22.35 8.38 27.99
N ASN A 45 -22.36 8.73 29.28
CA ASN A 45 -21.69 9.95 29.79
C ASN A 45 -20.16 9.83 29.97
N TYR A 46 -19.54 8.70 29.64
CA TYR A 46 -18.09 8.55 29.76
C TYR A 46 -17.36 9.33 28.67
N HIS A 47 -16.38 10.14 29.08
CA HIS A 47 -15.62 10.99 28.17
C HIS A 47 -14.48 10.21 27.50
N ILE A 48 -14.69 9.78 26.27
CA ILE A 48 -13.65 9.16 25.42
C ILE A 48 -12.85 10.26 24.73
N ARG A 49 -11.56 10.37 25.10
CA ARG A 49 -10.60 11.33 24.55
C ARG A 49 -10.06 10.85 23.20
N THR A 50 -9.82 11.79 22.30
CA THR A 50 -9.12 11.57 21.02
C THR A 50 -7.88 12.46 21.00
N LEU A 51 -6.91 12.14 20.15
CA LEU A 51 -5.68 12.95 20.05
C LEU A 51 -5.85 14.32 19.39
N GLY A 52 -6.99 14.62 18.75
CA GLY A 52 -7.33 15.95 18.24
C GLY A 52 -6.14 16.80 17.73
N LYS A 53 -5.80 17.84 18.50
CA LYS A 53 -4.71 18.79 18.18
C LYS A 53 -3.34 18.23 18.54
N GLU A 54 -3.28 17.45 19.61
CA GLU A 54 -2.10 16.78 20.14
C GLU A 54 -1.45 15.88 19.08
N PHE A 55 -2.26 15.29 18.18
CA PHE A 55 -1.73 14.53 17.04
C PHE A 55 -0.81 15.38 16.17
N TYR A 56 -1.22 16.60 15.82
CA TYR A 56 -0.45 17.47 14.92
C TYR A 56 0.80 18.01 15.60
N THR A 57 0.71 18.32 16.90
CA THR A 57 1.89 18.72 17.69
C THR A 57 2.92 17.58 17.70
N LEU A 58 2.51 16.37 18.05
CA LEU A 58 3.40 15.20 18.05
C LEU A 58 3.92 14.87 16.64
N ALA A 59 3.10 15.06 15.62
CA ALA A 59 3.51 14.85 14.23
C ALA A 59 4.64 15.80 13.82
N GLU A 60 4.58 17.07 14.24
CA GLU A 60 5.64 18.03 13.94
C GLU A 60 6.90 17.77 14.79
N GLU A 61 6.72 17.40 16.06
CA GLU A 61 7.82 17.01 16.96
C GLU A 61 8.60 15.79 16.43
N LEU A 62 7.89 14.75 15.98
CA LEU A 62 8.47 13.48 15.53
C LEU A 62 8.83 13.45 14.04
N LYS A 63 8.69 14.58 13.34
CA LYS A 63 8.94 14.68 11.91
C LYS A 63 10.38 14.33 11.53
N ASN A 64 11.35 14.78 12.32
CA ASN A 64 12.76 14.51 12.06
C ASN A 64 13.09 13.04 12.28
N ASP A 65 12.63 12.44 13.39
CA ASP A 65 12.76 11.00 13.66
C ASP A 65 12.18 10.16 12.51
N LEU A 66 11.06 10.60 11.92
CA LEU A 66 10.46 9.92 10.77
C LEU A 66 11.34 10.04 9.51
N LEU A 67 11.90 11.22 9.25
CA LEU A 67 12.78 11.43 8.11
C LEU A 67 14.06 10.60 8.24
N GLU A 68 14.64 10.54 9.44
CA GLU A 68 15.80 9.70 9.76
C GLU A 68 15.48 8.21 9.59
N LEU A 69 14.31 7.76 10.08
CA LEU A 69 13.81 6.40 9.86
C LEU A 69 13.64 6.10 8.37
N SER A 70 13.02 7.00 7.61
CA SER A 70 12.84 6.83 6.17
C SER A 70 14.18 6.74 5.46
N GLN A 71 15.13 7.60 5.84
CA GLN A 71 16.48 7.60 5.29
C GLN A 71 17.21 6.29 5.61
N SER A 72 17.14 5.78 6.85
CA SER A 72 17.79 4.53 7.22
C SER A 72 17.24 3.34 6.45
N ILE A 73 15.91 3.23 6.34
CA ILE A 73 15.25 2.20 5.53
C ILE A 73 15.72 2.29 4.07
N ASN A 74 15.73 3.50 3.49
CA ASN A 74 16.14 3.72 2.11
C ASN A 74 17.61 3.37 1.87
N LEU A 75 18.51 3.75 2.79
CA LEU A 75 19.94 3.46 2.68
C LEU A 75 20.21 1.94 2.75
N GLU A 76 19.57 1.24 3.68
CA GLU A 76 19.73 -0.21 3.85
C GLU A 76 19.13 -1.04 2.70
N ASN A 77 18.20 -0.46 1.94
CA ASN A 77 17.50 -1.13 0.86
C ASN A 77 17.81 -0.54 -0.52
N CYS A 78 18.78 0.38 -0.64
CA CYS A 78 19.02 1.11 -1.88
C CYS A 78 19.47 0.22 -3.05
N GLU A 79 20.23 -0.84 -2.75
CA GLU A 79 20.69 -1.84 -3.73
C GLU A 79 19.58 -2.81 -4.16
N ASN A 80 18.49 -2.88 -3.40
CA ASN A 80 17.37 -3.76 -3.70
C ASN A 80 16.45 -3.09 -4.74
N GLU A 81 16.60 -3.48 -6.01
CA GLU A 81 15.75 -2.98 -7.12
C GLU A 81 14.24 -3.11 -6.84
N TYR A 82 13.85 -4.12 -6.05
CA TYR A 82 12.45 -4.41 -5.72
C TYR A 82 11.90 -3.48 -4.62
N PHE A 83 12.75 -2.95 -3.76
CA PHE A 83 12.35 -2.04 -2.67
C PHE A 83 11.75 -0.73 -3.21
N TRP A 84 12.28 -0.22 -4.32
CA TRP A 84 11.83 1.05 -4.92
C TRP A 84 10.37 1.05 -5.39
N GLY A 85 9.76 -0.13 -5.59
CA GLY A 85 8.34 -0.26 -5.91
C GLY A 85 7.39 -0.20 -4.71
N THR A 86 7.92 -0.04 -3.49
CA THR A 86 7.16 -0.18 -2.24
C THR A 86 6.74 1.17 -1.68
N GLN A 87 5.72 1.20 -0.80
CA GLN A 87 5.30 2.46 -0.16
C GLN A 87 6.37 3.04 0.77
N LEU A 88 7.24 2.19 1.34
CA LEU A 88 8.34 2.63 2.19
C LEU A 88 9.41 3.42 1.41
N ALA A 89 9.58 3.11 0.12
CA ALA A 89 10.46 3.87 -0.77
C ALA A 89 9.83 5.19 -1.25
N SER A 90 8.54 5.43 -0.96
CA SER A 90 7.88 6.66 -1.38
C SER A 90 8.39 7.86 -0.57
N ARG A 91 8.49 9.01 -1.23
CA ARG A 91 8.90 10.27 -0.58
C ARG A 91 7.85 10.84 0.38
N SER A 92 6.65 10.25 0.44
CA SER A 92 5.50 10.74 1.21
C SER A 92 5.16 9.81 2.37
N VAL A 93 6.11 9.64 3.28
CA VAL A 93 5.94 8.77 4.47
C VAL A 93 4.86 9.31 5.41
N THR A 94 4.66 10.63 5.46
CA THR A 94 3.72 11.31 6.35
C THR A 94 2.24 11.05 6.02
N SER A 95 1.91 10.68 4.78
CA SER A 95 0.54 10.30 4.41
C SER A 95 0.22 8.83 4.68
N GLY A 96 1.22 8.04 5.08
CA GLY A 96 1.09 6.60 5.25
C GLY A 96 0.42 6.19 6.56
N PRO A 97 -0.29 5.05 6.61
CA PRO A 97 -0.82 4.49 7.85
C PRO A 97 0.28 4.21 8.90
N LEU A 98 1.51 3.90 8.45
CA LEU A 98 2.67 3.71 9.33
C LEU A 98 2.93 4.91 10.22
N PHE A 99 2.97 6.11 9.64
CA PHE A 99 3.28 7.33 10.37
C PHE A 99 2.28 7.56 11.51
N ARG A 100 0.99 7.37 11.22
CA ARG A 100 -0.07 7.45 12.22
C ARG A 100 0.10 6.43 13.34
N ILE A 101 0.44 5.17 13.00
CA ILE A 101 0.70 4.12 13.99
C ILE A 101 1.88 4.50 14.90
N LEU A 102 2.94 5.08 14.34
CA LEU A 102 4.11 5.52 15.09
C LEU A 102 3.79 6.68 16.05
N ILE A 103 2.99 7.66 15.62
CA ILE A 103 2.52 8.74 16.50
C ILE A 103 1.68 8.18 17.64
N TYR A 104 0.72 7.29 17.33
CA TYR A 104 -0.12 6.68 18.36
C TYR A 104 0.67 5.82 19.34
N LEU A 105 1.71 5.13 18.86
CA LEU A 105 2.63 4.38 19.71
C LEU A 105 3.37 5.32 20.67
N HIS A 106 4.00 6.37 20.14
CA HIS A 106 4.75 7.33 20.95
C HIS A 106 3.85 8.01 21.99
N PHE A 107 2.68 8.49 21.56
CA PHE A 107 1.68 9.07 22.46
C PHE A 107 1.27 8.11 23.58
N ALA A 108 0.93 6.87 23.24
CA ALA A 108 0.47 5.92 24.23
C ALA A 108 1.60 5.50 25.20
N GLN A 109 2.86 5.42 24.74
CA GLN A 109 3.99 5.19 25.63
C GLN A 109 4.20 6.34 26.62
N ASP A 110 4.11 7.58 26.15
CA ASP A 110 4.19 8.78 26.99
C ASP A 110 3.02 8.89 27.98
N LEU A 111 1.81 8.54 27.53
CA LEU A 111 0.62 8.48 28.36
C LEU A 111 0.78 7.47 29.51
N ILE A 112 1.26 6.27 29.18
CA ILE A 112 1.42 5.18 30.16
C ILE A 112 2.53 5.48 31.16
N SER A 113 3.58 6.21 30.77
CA SER A 113 4.67 6.58 31.67
C SER A 113 4.28 7.69 32.65
N LYS A 114 3.43 8.63 32.23
CA LYS A 114 3.03 9.80 33.03
C LYS A 114 1.82 9.56 33.93
N MET A 115 0.92 8.64 33.57
CA MET A 115 -0.35 8.48 34.29
C MET A 115 -0.30 7.40 35.37
N GLU A 116 -0.73 7.77 36.56
CA GLU A 116 -1.06 6.84 37.64
C GLU A 116 -2.54 6.47 37.56
N GLY A 117 -2.86 5.20 37.31
CA GLY A 117 -4.25 4.74 37.33
C GLY A 117 -4.58 3.61 36.35
N LYS A 118 -5.88 3.51 36.01
CA LYS A 118 -6.38 2.56 35.02
C LYS A 118 -6.55 3.30 33.69
N ILE A 119 -5.92 2.82 32.64
CA ILE A 119 -5.99 3.42 31.30
C ILE A 119 -6.65 2.41 30.36
N LEU A 120 -7.61 2.86 29.56
CA LEU A 120 -8.23 2.05 28.52
C LEU A 120 -7.96 2.69 27.16
N ILE A 121 -7.23 1.96 26.32
CA ILE A 121 -6.86 2.40 24.98
C ILE A 121 -7.62 1.57 23.95
N ILE A 122 -8.38 2.25 23.08
CA ILE A 122 -9.07 1.67 21.94
C ILE A 122 -8.28 2.03 20.70
N SER A 123 -7.78 1.03 19.97
CA SER A 123 -7.03 1.27 18.73
C SER A 123 -7.60 0.52 17.53
N ASP A 124 -7.31 0.99 16.32
CA ASP A 124 -7.67 0.34 15.06
C ASP A 124 -6.72 -0.79 14.65
N SER A 125 -5.45 -0.70 15.06
CA SER A 125 -4.40 -1.60 14.64
C SER A 125 -4.09 -2.68 15.69
N LEU A 126 -4.25 -3.95 15.29
CA LEU A 126 -3.82 -5.09 16.09
C LEU A 126 -2.32 -5.05 16.41
N ILE A 127 -1.53 -4.54 15.46
CA ILE A 127 -0.08 -4.40 15.59
C ILE A 127 0.24 -3.37 16.66
N LEU A 128 -0.48 -2.24 16.67
CA LEU A 128 -0.31 -1.22 17.70
C LEU A 128 -0.64 -1.81 19.09
N ASN A 129 -1.73 -2.55 19.23
CA ASN A 129 -2.07 -3.20 20.51
C ASN A 129 -1.03 -4.23 20.95
N SER A 130 -0.48 -5.05 20.05
CA SER A 130 0.55 -6.02 20.43
C SER A 130 1.84 -5.33 20.86
N PHE A 131 2.22 -4.25 20.18
CA PHE A 131 3.38 -3.43 20.55
C PHE A 131 3.20 -2.72 21.88
N LEU A 132 2.05 -2.06 22.09
CA LEU A 132 1.72 -1.42 23.36
C LEU A 132 1.69 -2.41 24.50
N ALA A 133 1.16 -3.62 24.28
CA ALA A 133 1.17 -4.66 25.30
C ALA A 133 2.59 -5.05 25.69
N LYS A 134 3.48 -5.22 24.72
CA LYS A 134 4.88 -5.58 24.96
C LYS A 134 5.63 -4.45 25.67
N ALA A 135 5.49 -3.21 25.19
CA ALA A 135 6.11 -2.03 25.79
C ALA A 135 5.64 -1.79 27.23
N SER A 136 4.33 -1.89 27.48
CA SER A 136 3.76 -1.72 28.82
C SER A 136 4.21 -2.82 29.78
N THR A 137 4.30 -4.07 29.31
CA THR A 137 4.83 -5.18 30.12
C THR A 137 6.29 -4.94 30.52
N LEU A 138 7.11 -4.41 29.60
CA LEU A 138 8.50 -4.05 29.89
C LEU A 138 8.61 -2.93 30.92
N MET A 139 7.63 -2.04 30.99
CA MET A 139 7.51 -1.00 32.02
C MET A 139 6.96 -1.52 33.37
N GLY A 140 6.69 -2.83 33.50
CA GLY A 140 6.14 -3.43 34.72
C GLY A 140 4.64 -3.16 34.93
N VAL A 141 3.93 -2.68 33.89
CA VAL A 141 2.50 -2.36 33.95
C VAL A 141 1.67 -3.61 33.66
N ARG A 142 0.56 -3.80 34.38
CA ARG A 142 -0.36 -4.91 34.12
C ARG A 142 -1.20 -4.62 32.87
N VAL A 143 -1.09 -5.48 31.85
CA VAL A 143 -1.80 -5.31 30.59
C VAL A 143 -2.88 -6.37 30.40
N GLU A 144 -4.06 -5.94 29.97
CA GLU A 144 -5.13 -6.81 29.47
C GLU A 144 -5.45 -6.46 28.02
N ASN A 145 -5.21 -7.39 27.10
CA ASN A 145 -5.45 -7.18 25.67
C ASN A 145 -6.69 -7.97 25.21
N HIS A 146 -7.72 -7.27 24.75
CA HIS A 146 -8.96 -7.87 24.28
C HIS A 146 -9.15 -7.64 22.78
N MET A 147 -9.27 -8.76 22.08
CA MET A 147 -9.49 -8.83 20.63
C MET A 147 -10.64 -9.79 20.32
N THR A 148 -11.25 -9.62 19.15
CA THR A 148 -12.28 -10.53 18.66
C THR A 148 -11.66 -11.85 18.16
N PHE A 149 -12.47 -12.91 18.09
CA PHE A 149 -12.02 -14.21 17.59
C PHE A 149 -11.50 -14.13 16.15
N CYS A 150 -12.17 -13.36 15.27
CA CYS A 150 -11.74 -13.19 13.89
C CYS A 150 -10.37 -12.50 13.77
N GLU A 151 -10.04 -11.59 14.69
CA GLU A 151 -8.75 -10.89 14.71
C GLU A 151 -7.59 -11.81 15.09
N LYS A 152 -7.83 -12.88 15.86
CA LYS A 152 -6.80 -13.91 16.11
C LYS A 152 -6.33 -14.60 14.83
N PHE A 153 -7.19 -14.68 13.81
CA PHE A 153 -6.88 -15.26 12.50
C PHE A 153 -6.44 -14.22 11.46
N HIS A 154 -6.12 -12.98 11.88
CA HIS A 154 -5.70 -11.93 10.95
C HIS A 154 -4.44 -12.30 10.18
N GLY A 155 -3.43 -12.88 10.85
CA GLY A 155 -2.17 -13.31 10.22
C GLY A 155 -2.38 -14.28 9.06
N PRO A 156 -2.98 -15.48 9.29
CA PRO A 156 -3.29 -16.43 8.24
C PRO A 156 -4.16 -15.84 7.12
N ARG A 157 -5.11 -14.97 7.46
CA ARG A 157 -5.97 -14.29 6.48
C ARG A 157 -5.19 -13.35 5.58
N VAL A 158 -4.24 -12.57 6.12
CA VAL A 158 -3.37 -11.71 5.32
C VAL A 158 -2.53 -12.55 4.37
N TRP A 159 -1.91 -13.63 4.84
CA TRP A 159 -1.14 -14.54 3.99
C TRP A 159 -1.99 -15.18 2.89
N LEU A 160 -3.19 -15.65 3.20
CA LEU A 160 -4.10 -16.19 2.21
C LEU A 160 -4.51 -15.12 1.18
N LYS A 161 -4.80 -13.89 1.64
CA LYS A 161 -5.12 -12.77 0.75
C LYS A 161 -3.95 -12.42 -0.17
N LEU A 162 -2.73 -12.37 0.35
CA LEU A 162 -1.51 -12.15 -0.44
C LEU A 162 -1.32 -13.28 -1.45
N LEU A 163 -1.47 -14.54 -1.04
CA LEU A 163 -1.39 -15.69 -1.94
C LEU A 163 -2.42 -15.61 -3.07
N LEU A 164 -3.69 -15.37 -2.74
CA LEU A 164 -4.77 -15.24 -3.72
C LEU A 164 -4.55 -14.04 -4.65
N ARG A 165 -4.09 -12.91 -4.11
CA ARG A 165 -3.73 -11.72 -4.89
C ARG A 165 -2.60 -12.03 -5.86
N SER A 166 -1.52 -12.66 -5.39
CA SER A 166 -0.37 -13.06 -6.21
C SER A 166 -0.77 -14.05 -7.30
N ILE A 167 -1.60 -15.06 -6.98
CA ILE A 167 -2.15 -16.00 -7.97
C ILE A 167 -2.99 -15.25 -9.01
N TYR A 168 -3.92 -14.40 -8.58
CA TYR A 168 -4.77 -13.62 -9.46
C TYR A 168 -3.95 -12.74 -10.41
N PHE A 169 -3.00 -11.96 -9.89
CA PHE A 169 -2.14 -11.11 -10.72
C PHE A 169 -1.30 -11.94 -11.67
N SER A 170 -0.69 -13.05 -11.20
CA SER A 170 0.09 -13.94 -12.04
C SER A 170 -0.74 -14.54 -13.17
N CYS A 171 -1.91 -15.09 -12.87
CA CYS A 171 -2.84 -15.62 -13.88
C CYS A 171 -3.29 -14.54 -14.88
N SER A 172 -3.62 -13.34 -14.38
CA SER A 172 -4.04 -12.22 -15.22
C SER A 172 -2.92 -11.77 -16.17
N TYR A 173 -1.68 -11.74 -15.69
CA TYR A 173 -0.51 -11.36 -16.47
C TYR A 173 -0.14 -12.45 -17.48
N ILE A 174 -0.15 -13.72 -17.08
CA ILE A 174 0.05 -14.87 -17.99
C ILE A 174 -0.98 -14.84 -19.11
N TYR A 175 -2.25 -14.60 -18.77
CA TYR A 175 -3.32 -14.46 -19.76
C TYR A 175 -3.03 -13.33 -20.74
N ARG A 176 -2.66 -12.13 -20.26
CA ARG A 176 -2.29 -10.99 -21.11
C ARG A 176 -1.07 -11.30 -21.98
N TRP A 177 -0.03 -11.89 -21.41
CA TRP A 177 1.20 -12.27 -22.11
C TRP A 177 0.91 -13.27 -23.23
N LEU A 178 0.14 -14.33 -22.96
CA LEU A 178 -0.28 -15.31 -23.97
C LEU A 178 -1.13 -14.67 -25.08
N LEU A 179 -2.05 -13.78 -24.70
CA LEU A 179 -2.88 -13.06 -25.65
C LEU A 179 -2.04 -12.16 -26.57
N LEU A 180 -1.17 -11.34 -26.00
CA LEU A 180 -0.33 -10.38 -26.73
C LEU A 180 0.69 -11.09 -27.64
N ARG A 181 1.29 -12.20 -27.19
CA ARG A 181 2.18 -13.02 -28.02
C ARG A 181 1.51 -13.62 -29.25
N ARG A 182 0.20 -13.88 -29.18
CA ARG A 182 -0.59 -14.44 -30.29
C ARG A 182 -1.08 -13.37 -31.27
N LEU A 183 -0.92 -12.09 -30.97
CA LEU A 183 -1.25 -11.02 -31.90
C LEU A 183 -0.34 -11.10 -33.13
N ARG A 184 -0.94 -10.83 -34.29
CA ARG A 184 -0.29 -10.85 -35.61
C ARG A 184 0.19 -9.46 -36.06
N ASN A 185 0.27 -8.49 -35.15
CA ASN A 185 0.76 -7.15 -35.45
C ASN A 185 2.23 -7.17 -35.87
N LYS A 186 2.64 -6.10 -36.57
CA LYS A 186 4.05 -5.87 -36.92
C LYS A 186 4.90 -5.88 -35.65
N ARG A 187 6.04 -6.56 -35.72
CA ARG A 187 7.04 -6.62 -34.65
C ARG A 187 8.26 -5.82 -35.03
N LEU A 188 8.87 -5.19 -34.04
CA LEU A 188 10.14 -4.51 -34.15
C LEU A 188 11.22 -5.58 -34.36
N THR A 189 11.93 -5.50 -35.48
CA THR A 189 13.07 -6.37 -35.79
C THR A 189 14.37 -5.58 -35.63
N SER A 190 15.48 -6.29 -35.40
CA SER A 190 16.83 -5.71 -35.28
C SER A 190 17.31 -4.97 -36.53
N ASP A 191 16.67 -5.20 -37.67
CA ASP A 191 17.17 -4.80 -38.98
C ASP A 191 16.63 -3.43 -39.44
N LEU A 192 16.05 -2.66 -38.51
CA LEU A 192 15.56 -1.31 -38.80
C LEU A 192 16.75 -0.37 -38.98
N LYS A 193 17.04 -0.04 -40.24
CA LYS A 193 18.14 0.85 -40.64
C LYS A 193 17.87 2.34 -40.39
N GLU A 194 16.64 2.68 -40.01
CA GLU A 194 16.16 4.05 -39.84
C GLU A 194 15.86 4.38 -38.37
N GLY A 195 15.91 5.66 -38.01
CA GLY A 195 15.52 6.14 -36.69
C GLY A 195 14.06 5.82 -36.35
N ILE A 196 13.79 5.51 -35.09
CA ILE A 196 12.47 5.09 -34.60
C ILE A 196 11.99 6.07 -33.56
N TYR A 197 10.76 6.56 -33.73
CA TYR A 197 10.09 7.38 -32.74
C TYR A 197 9.17 6.49 -31.90
N LEU A 198 9.43 6.43 -30.60
CA LEU A 198 8.60 5.70 -29.65
C LEU A 198 7.72 6.68 -28.88
N LEU A 199 6.41 6.66 -29.15
CA LEU A 199 5.42 7.47 -28.46
C LEU A 199 4.71 6.64 -27.39
N ARG A 200 4.81 7.06 -26.13
CA ARG A 200 4.09 6.43 -25.03
C ARG A 200 2.76 7.14 -24.83
N SER A 201 1.64 6.51 -25.23
CA SER A 201 0.33 7.16 -25.24
C SER A 201 -0.75 6.39 -24.50
N TRP A 202 -1.68 7.12 -23.89
CA TRP A 202 -2.84 6.56 -23.20
C TRP A 202 -3.90 6.07 -24.19
N VAL A 203 -4.24 4.79 -24.13
CA VAL A 203 -5.35 4.18 -24.87
C VAL A 203 -6.55 4.14 -23.94
N THR A 204 -7.56 4.93 -24.29
CA THR A 204 -8.81 5.13 -23.54
C THR A 204 -10.03 4.94 -24.44
N GLN A 205 -11.22 5.04 -23.86
CA GLN A 205 -12.46 5.03 -24.63
C GLN A 205 -12.45 6.04 -25.78
N GLY A 206 -12.56 5.53 -27.02
CA GLY A 206 -12.65 6.31 -28.24
C GLY A 206 -11.32 6.58 -28.94
N ASN A 207 -10.19 6.04 -28.44
CA ASN A 207 -8.93 6.06 -29.19
C ASN A 207 -8.94 5.07 -30.36
N ILE A 208 -9.72 3.99 -30.28
CA ILE A 208 -9.82 2.96 -31.32
C ILE A 208 -11.27 2.77 -31.75
N GLY A 209 -11.51 3.07 -33.03
CA GLY A 209 -12.79 2.88 -33.71
C GLY A 209 -13.13 1.39 -33.90
N ASP A 210 -14.39 1.10 -34.20
CA ASP A 210 -14.82 -0.27 -34.54
C ASP A 210 -14.27 -0.74 -35.90
N ASP A 211 -13.76 0.20 -36.72
CA ASP A 211 -13.05 0.00 -37.98
C ASP A 211 -11.52 -0.16 -37.82
N SER A 212 -11.05 -0.30 -36.58
CA SER A 212 -9.62 -0.35 -36.23
C SER A 212 -8.85 0.92 -36.57
N SER A 213 -9.52 2.05 -36.81
CA SER A 213 -8.88 3.36 -36.90
C SER A 213 -8.37 3.80 -35.52
N TYR A 214 -7.12 4.27 -35.46
CA TYR A 214 -6.52 4.79 -34.23
C TYR A 214 -6.44 6.31 -34.30
N LYS A 215 -6.82 6.97 -33.21
CA LYS A 215 -6.61 8.40 -33.02
C LYS A 215 -5.99 8.65 -31.65
N ASP A 216 -4.79 9.23 -31.65
CA ASP A 216 -4.14 9.70 -30.42
C ASP A 216 -4.84 10.99 -29.92
N ARG A 217 -5.11 11.07 -28.61
CA ARG A 217 -5.67 12.27 -27.96
C ARG A 217 -4.61 13.18 -27.34
N ASN A 218 -3.46 12.62 -26.98
CA ASN A 218 -2.37 13.32 -26.31
C ASN A 218 -1.40 13.92 -27.33
N PHE A 219 -1.19 13.25 -28.46
CA PHE A 219 -0.15 13.58 -29.44
C PHE A 219 -0.68 13.64 -30.88
N THR A 220 -1.88 14.18 -31.11
CA THR A 220 -2.51 14.17 -32.44
C THR A 220 -1.64 14.84 -33.51
N GLU A 221 -1.21 16.08 -33.29
CA GLU A 221 -0.41 16.83 -34.27
C GLU A 221 1.00 16.25 -34.48
N LEU A 222 1.58 15.70 -33.40
CA LEU A 222 2.91 15.08 -33.45
C LEU A 222 2.87 13.79 -34.26
N LEU A 223 1.88 12.94 -34.03
CA LEU A 223 1.72 11.69 -34.78
C LEU A 223 1.52 12.00 -36.27
N ASP A 224 0.64 12.95 -36.60
CA ASP A 224 0.39 13.36 -37.99
C ASP A 224 1.65 13.94 -38.66
N HIS A 225 2.46 14.70 -37.92
CA HIS A 225 3.72 15.26 -38.43
C HIS A 225 4.75 14.17 -38.74
N LEU A 226 4.95 13.23 -37.80
CA LEU A 226 5.92 12.13 -37.94
C LEU A 226 5.50 11.12 -39.01
N GLU A 227 4.19 10.89 -39.19
CA GLU A 227 3.70 10.06 -40.29
C GLU A 227 3.93 10.73 -41.66
N LYS A 228 3.76 12.06 -41.75
CA LYS A 228 4.02 12.83 -42.99
C LYS A 228 5.51 12.88 -43.34
N SER A 229 6.40 12.91 -42.36
CA SER A 229 7.86 12.83 -42.58
C SER A 229 8.32 11.43 -43.00
N LYS A 230 7.41 10.45 -43.10
CA LYS A 230 7.68 9.03 -43.40
C LYS A 230 8.60 8.37 -42.36
N GLU A 231 8.62 8.88 -41.13
CA GLU A 231 9.41 8.30 -40.06
C GLU A 231 8.71 7.06 -39.46
N SER A 232 9.50 6.13 -38.93
CA SER A 232 8.99 4.92 -38.30
C SER A 232 8.48 5.22 -36.88
N VAL A 233 7.18 5.46 -36.75
CA VAL A 233 6.53 5.72 -35.45
C VAL A 233 5.97 4.44 -34.86
N TRP A 234 6.25 4.23 -33.57
CA TRP A 234 5.72 3.14 -32.77
C TRP A 234 5.03 3.69 -31.53
N ILE A 235 3.86 3.14 -31.20
CA ILE A 235 3.11 3.53 -30.02
C ILE A 235 3.25 2.47 -28.94
N LEU A 236 3.75 2.86 -27.77
CA LEU A 236 3.73 2.08 -26.54
C LEU A 236 2.43 2.40 -25.77
N PRO A 237 1.42 1.52 -25.80
CA PRO A 237 0.11 1.84 -25.28
C PRO A 237 0.05 1.72 -23.75
N MET A 238 -0.59 2.69 -23.11
CA MET A 238 -0.96 2.67 -21.71
C MET A 238 -2.48 2.59 -21.59
N PHE A 239 -3.01 1.45 -21.17
CA PHE A 239 -4.45 1.24 -21.12
C PHE A 239 -5.08 1.90 -19.89
N PHE A 240 -6.11 2.72 -20.11
CA PHE A 240 -6.87 3.36 -19.04
C PHE A 240 -8.34 3.53 -19.44
N ASN A 241 -9.28 3.15 -18.57
CA ASN A 241 -10.72 3.34 -18.78
C ASN A 241 -11.21 2.91 -20.19
N LEU A 242 -11.03 1.64 -20.53
CA LEU A 242 -11.40 1.08 -21.84
C LEU A 242 -12.91 0.87 -21.96
N LYS A 243 -13.47 1.19 -23.13
CA LYS A 243 -14.88 0.89 -23.46
C LYS A 243 -15.13 -0.61 -23.63
N ARG A 244 -14.14 -1.32 -24.20
CA ARG A 244 -14.22 -2.74 -24.54
C ARG A 244 -13.36 -3.57 -23.59
N THR A 245 -13.52 -4.88 -23.64
CA THR A 245 -12.58 -5.78 -22.94
C THR A 245 -11.17 -5.59 -23.48
N PHE A 246 -10.16 -5.74 -22.63
CA PHE A 246 -8.75 -5.66 -23.02
C PHE A 246 -8.47 -6.46 -24.30
N ARG A 247 -8.97 -7.70 -24.37
CA ARG A 247 -8.80 -8.57 -25.53
C ARG A 247 -9.35 -8.00 -26.84
N GLN A 248 -10.54 -7.41 -26.80
CA GLN A 248 -11.14 -6.79 -27.98
C GLN A 248 -10.33 -5.58 -28.41
N GLU A 249 -9.91 -4.76 -27.44
CA GLU A 249 -9.13 -3.55 -27.71
C GLU A 249 -7.80 -3.91 -28.38
N VAL A 250 -7.03 -4.85 -27.82
CA VAL A 250 -5.73 -5.19 -28.42
C VAL A 250 -5.86 -5.95 -29.75
N LYS A 251 -6.99 -6.65 -29.97
CA LYS A 251 -7.28 -7.24 -31.27
C LYS A 251 -7.45 -6.14 -32.33
N LEU A 252 -8.27 -5.12 -32.06
CA LEU A 252 -8.46 -3.98 -32.96
C LEU A 252 -7.13 -3.23 -33.19
N MET A 253 -6.33 -3.03 -32.14
CA MET A 253 -4.98 -2.46 -32.27
C MET A 253 -4.11 -3.25 -33.25
N SER A 254 -4.15 -4.58 -33.16
CA SER A 254 -3.35 -5.45 -34.03
C SER A 254 -3.80 -5.44 -35.50
N GLU A 255 -5.03 -5.03 -35.76
CA GLU A 255 -5.64 -4.89 -37.08
C GLU A 255 -5.53 -3.45 -37.63
N SER A 256 -5.14 -2.50 -36.78
CA SER A 256 -4.94 -1.11 -37.20
C SER A 256 -3.71 -0.96 -38.10
N LYS A 257 -3.65 0.16 -38.84
CA LYS A 257 -2.48 0.53 -39.65
C LYS A 257 -1.30 1.06 -38.82
N VAL A 258 -1.53 1.38 -37.54
CA VAL A 258 -0.53 1.99 -36.65
C VAL A 258 0.34 0.90 -36.03
N ASN A 259 1.63 1.16 -35.91
CA ASN A 259 2.56 0.21 -35.28
C ASN A 259 2.47 0.32 -33.77
N PHE A 260 1.92 -0.70 -33.12
CA PHE A 260 1.91 -0.79 -31.66
C PHE A 260 3.05 -1.67 -31.16
N LEU A 261 3.76 -1.17 -30.14
CA LEU A 261 4.79 -1.90 -29.43
C LEU A 261 4.19 -2.48 -28.15
N PHE A 262 4.02 -3.81 -28.11
CA PHE A 262 3.64 -4.55 -26.90
C PHE A 262 4.88 -5.20 -26.28
N PRO A 263 5.41 -4.68 -25.16
CA PRO A 263 6.62 -5.23 -24.53
C PRO A 263 6.53 -6.73 -24.27
N GLU A 264 5.35 -7.23 -23.91
CA GLU A 264 5.07 -8.63 -23.61
C GLU A 264 5.38 -9.59 -24.78
N GLN A 265 5.41 -9.09 -26.02
CA GLN A 265 5.80 -9.90 -27.18
C GLN A 265 7.29 -10.23 -27.21
N TYR A 266 8.12 -9.39 -26.58
CA TYR A 266 9.58 -9.50 -26.55
C TYR A 266 10.09 -10.15 -25.26
N LEU A 267 9.26 -10.20 -24.22
CA LEU A 267 9.63 -10.85 -22.96
C LEU A 267 9.64 -12.37 -23.10
N GLY A 268 10.76 -12.98 -22.69
CA GLY A 268 10.90 -14.42 -22.55
C GLY A 268 10.16 -14.96 -21.33
N PHE A 269 9.89 -16.27 -21.32
CA PHE A 269 9.27 -16.93 -20.15
C PHE A 269 10.14 -16.80 -18.89
N PHE A 270 11.47 -16.87 -19.01
CA PHE A 270 12.38 -16.66 -17.88
C PHE A 270 12.35 -15.24 -17.33
N THR A 271 12.14 -14.23 -18.17
CA THR A 271 11.96 -12.84 -17.72
C THR A 271 10.70 -12.72 -16.88
N PHE A 272 9.63 -13.40 -17.29
CA PHE A 272 8.39 -13.48 -16.49
C PHE A 272 8.62 -14.15 -15.13
N LEU A 273 9.32 -15.29 -15.09
CA LEU A 273 9.67 -15.93 -13.82
C LEU A 273 10.52 -15.01 -12.93
N LYS A 274 11.47 -14.27 -13.51
CA LYS A 274 12.29 -13.29 -12.78
C LYS A 274 11.43 -12.18 -12.16
N ILE A 275 10.44 -11.65 -12.89
CA ILE A 275 9.51 -10.63 -12.39
C ILE A 275 8.68 -11.19 -11.22
N LEU A 276 8.17 -12.43 -11.36
CA LEU A 276 7.38 -13.09 -10.33
C LEU A 276 8.21 -13.35 -9.06
N ILE A 277 9.45 -13.83 -9.20
CA ILE A 277 10.41 -13.96 -8.08
C ILE A 277 10.71 -12.58 -7.47
N GLY A 278 10.84 -11.55 -8.32
CA GLY A 278 11.01 -10.17 -7.89
C GLY A 278 9.90 -9.67 -6.97
N HIS A 279 8.63 -9.96 -7.30
CA HIS A 279 7.50 -9.66 -6.43
C HIS A 279 7.54 -10.40 -5.08
N PHE A 280 8.15 -11.59 -5.00
CA PHE A 280 8.37 -12.21 -3.69
C PHE A 280 9.52 -11.54 -2.94
N LYS A 281 10.54 -11.06 -3.65
CA LYS A 281 11.64 -10.29 -3.05
C LYS A 281 11.19 -8.93 -2.51
N THR A 282 10.17 -8.29 -3.07
CA THR A 282 9.62 -7.03 -2.50
C THR A 282 9.10 -7.22 -1.08
N ILE A 283 8.65 -8.42 -0.69
CA ILE A 283 8.12 -8.70 0.65
C ILE A 283 9.21 -8.64 1.73
N TYR A 284 10.46 -8.86 1.32
CA TYR A 284 11.60 -8.83 2.22
C TYR A 284 12.16 -7.42 2.29
N LEU A 285 12.23 -6.90 3.51
CA LEU A 285 12.96 -5.69 3.84
C LEU A 285 14.32 -6.12 4.39
N SER A 286 15.42 -5.60 3.83
CA SER A 286 16.75 -5.80 4.40
C SER A 286 16.93 -4.86 5.58
N GLY A 287 17.40 -5.38 6.72
CA GLY A 287 17.59 -4.60 7.96
C GLY A 287 17.17 -5.42 9.18
N ASN A 288 18.02 -5.46 10.20
CA ASN A 288 17.75 -6.21 11.42
C ASN A 288 16.99 -5.39 12.47
N GLU A 289 17.29 -4.08 12.57
CA GLU A 289 16.75 -3.23 13.62
C GLU A 289 16.50 -1.79 13.14
N TYR A 290 15.25 -1.36 13.22
CA TYR A 290 14.81 0.01 12.97
C TYR A 290 14.33 0.66 14.25
N TYR A 291 14.79 1.89 14.48
CA TYR A 291 14.45 2.68 15.66
C TYR A 291 13.64 3.91 15.26
N PHE A 292 12.67 4.25 16.10
CA PHE A 292 11.89 5.48 16.00
C PHE A 292 11.69 6.03 17.40
N SER A 293 12.16 7.25 17.64
CA SER A 293 12.14 7.89 18.95
C SER A 293 12.69 6.97 20.08
N GLY A 294 13.82 6.31 19.80
CA GLY A 294 14.48 5.37 20.73
C GLY A 294 13.81 3.99 20.88
N SER A 295 12.63 3.76 20.30
CA SER A 295 11.95 2.46 20.34
C SER A 295 12.26 1.62 19.11
N ASN A 296 12.56 0.33 19.29
CA ASN A 296 12.70 -0.61 18.17
C ASN A 296 11.32 -0.91 17.58
N ILE A 297 11.10 -0.49 16.33
CA ILE A 297 9.83 -0.62 15.58
C ILE A 297 9.89 -1.64 14.45
N SER A 298 10.95 -2.45 14.38
CA SER A 298 11.22 -3.37 13.26
C SER A 298 10.06 -4.30 12.96
N THR A 299 9.38 -4.82 13.98
CA THR A 299 8.23 -5.70 13.77
C THR A 299 6.98 -4.94 13.29
N ILE A 300 6.80 -3.66 13.67
CA ILE A 300 5.73 -2.81 13.10
C ILE A 300 6.00 -2.61 11.61
N LEU A 301 7.23 -2.20 11.30
CA LEU A 301 7.65 -1.89 9.94
C LEU A 301 7.52 -3.12 9.03
N THR A 302 8.05 -4.26 9.46
CA THR A 302 7.96 -5.52 8.70
C THR A 302 6.50 -5.94 8.48
N HIS A 303 5.64 -5.78 9.50
CA HIS A 303 4.24 -6.15 9.38
C HIS A 303 3.49 -5.20 8.44
N HIS A 304 3.73 -3.88 8.57
CA HIS A 304 3.11 -2.88 7.71
C HIS A 304 3.55 -3.07 6.25
N HIS A 305 4.85 -3.27 6.02
CA HIS A 305 5.42 -3.56 4.70
C HIS A 305 4.75 -4.74 4.00
N LYS A 306 4.54 -5.84 4.74
CA LYS A 306 3.85 -7.04 4.24
C LYS A 306 2.37 -6.83 3.94
N GLN A 307 1.71 -5.86 4.58
CA GLN A 307 0.30 -5.57 4.31
C GLN A 307 0.12 -4.70 3.06
N GLU A 308 1.07 -3.82 2.78
CA GLU A 308 1.02 -2.90 1.63
C GLU A 308 1.60 -3.49 0.34
N SER A 309 2.53 -4.45 0.45
CA SER A 309 3.08 -5.23 -0.67
C SER A 309 2.02 -6.11 -1.33
#